data_AF-A0A6B3BWP4-F1
#
_entry.id   AF-A0A6B3BWP4-F1
#
_cell.length_a   1.000
_cell.length_b   1.000
_cell.length_c   1.000
_cell.angle_alpha   90.00
_cell.angle_beta   90.00
_cell.angle_gamma   90.00
#
_symmetry.space_group_name_H-M   'P 1'
#
loop_
_entity.id
_entity.type
_entity.pdbx_description
1 polymer ?
#
loop_
_entity_poly.entity_id
_entity_poly.type
_entity_poly.pdbx_seq_one_letter_code
_entity_poly.pdbx_strand_id
1 'polypeptide(L)' 'MSGIPPERVVVTGAGRGHGREYALAPAGERAQVVVNAPGRTAKAVTEENRANGGTAAAGPDIGSEGAAT' A
#
# COMPACT_ATOMS: atom_id res chain seq x y z
N MET A 1 18.53 19.92 2.50
CA MET A 1 17.92 18.59 2.34
C MET A 1 17.63 18.37 0.85
N SER A 2 18.14 17.26 0.30
CA SER A 2 18.28 16.96 -1.14
C SER A 2 16.97 16.99 -1.94
N GLY A 3 16.99 17.63 -3.12
CA GLY A 3 15.87 17.82 -4.05
C GLY A 3 15.45 16.59 -4.87
N ILE A 4 15.64 15.38 -4.33
CA ILE A 4 15.16 14.14 -4.94
C ILE A 4 13.81 13.77 -4.30
N PRO A 5 12.73 13.63 -5.09
CA PRO A 5 11.42 13.26 -4.57
C PRO A 5 11.46 11.86 -3.93
N PRO A 6 10.58 11.58 -2.95
CA PRO A 6 10.48 10.25 -2.36
C PRO A 6 10.09 9.21 -3.42
N GLU A 7 10.62 8.00 -3.29
CA GLU A 7 10.21 6.88 -4.14
C GLU A 7 8.74 6.53 -3.89
N ARG A 8 8.04 6.08 -4.93
CA ARG A 8 6.63 5.69 -4.83
C ARG A 8 6.47 4.23 -5.21
N VAL A 9 5.80 3.47 -4.36
CA VAL A 9 5.56 2.05 -4.54
C VAL A 9 4.04 1.83 -4.58
N VAL A 10 3.54 1.18 -5.62
CA VAL A 10 2.14 0.75 -5.69
C VAL A 10 2.13 -0.77 -5.56
N VAL A 11 1.42 -1.28 -4.56
CA VAL A 11 1.29 -2.72 -4.33
C VAL A 11 -0.15 -3.15 -4.58
N THR A 12 -0.37 -3.88 -5.66
CA THR A 12 -1.66 -4.51 -6.00
C THR A 12 -1.76 -5.88 -5.34
N GLY A 13 -2.95 -6.25 -4.86
CA GLY A 13 -3.12 -7.48 -4.09
C GLY A 13 -2.49 -7.40 -2.69
N ALA A 14 -2.36 -6.20 -2.13
CA ALA A 14 -1.65 -5.93 -0.88
C ALA A 14 -2.36 -6.44 0.39
N GLY A 15 -3.55 -7.03 0.27
CA GLY A 15 -4.41 -7.35 1.42
C GLY A 15 -3.93 -8.54 2.26
N ARG A 16 -3.05 -9.40 1.74
CA ARG A 16 -2.55 -10.60 2.43
C ARG A 16 -1.26 -11.15 1.80
N GLY A 17 -0.63 -12.11 2.48
CA GLY A 17 0.52 -12.86 1.97
C GLY A 17 1.67 -11.95 1.53
N HIS A 18 2.34 -12.32 0.43
CA HIS A 18 3.46 -11.54 -0.11
C HIS A 18 3.07 -10.12 -0.50
N GLY A 19 1.86 -9.89 -1.02
CA GLY A 19 1.40 -8.53 -1.33
C GLY A 19 1.39 -7.64 -0.08
N ARG A 20 0.98 -8.18 1.08
CA ARG A 20 1.08 -7.45 2.35
C ARG A 20 2.52 -7.25 2.77
N GLU A 21 3.37 -8.27 2.66
CA GLU A 21 4.78 -8.19 3.01
C GLU A 21 5.51 -7.10 2.21
N TYR A 22 5.30 -7.05 0.89
CA TYR A 22 5.83 -5.99 0.02
C TYR A 22 5.28 -4.60 0.38
N ALA A 23 4.05 -4.50 0.87
CA ALA A 23 3.46 -3.24 1.32
C ALA A 23 4.03 -2.76 2.67
N LEU A 24 4.56 -3.67 3.50
CA LEU A 24 5.13 -3.34 4.81
C LEU A 24 6.65 -3.17 4.77
N ALA A 25 7.36 -3.85 3.86
CA ALA A 25 8.81 -3.81 3.75
C ALA A 25 9.42 -2.39 3.70
N PRO A 26 8.89 -1.43 2.91
CA PRO A 26 9.46 -0.09 2.83
C PRO A 26 9.00 0.86 3.96
N ALA A 27 8.34 0.35 5.01
CA ALA A 27 7.95 1.18 6.16
C ALA A 27 9.19 1.74 6.88
N GLY A 28 9.21 3.06 7.11
CA GLY A 28 10.35 3.77 7.70
C GLY A 28 11.43 4.22 6.70
N GLU A 29 11.31 3.84 5.43
CA GLU A 29 12.20 4.33 4.37
C GLU A 29 11.70 5.65 3.75
N ARG A 30 12.46 6.22 2.81
CA ARG A 30 12.06 7.44 2.06
C ARG A 30 10.98 7.18 1.01
N ALA A 31 10.22 6.11 1.14
CA ALA A 31 9.22 5.64 0.19
C ALA A 31 7.79 5.94 0.64
N GLN A 32 6.92 6.21 -0.34
CA GLN A 32 5.48 6.36 -0.14
C GLN A 32 4.75 5.19 -0.81
N VAL A 33 3.93 4.46 -0.04
CA VAL A 33 3.28 3.23 -0.49
C VAL A 33 1.79 3.46 -0.76
N VAL A 34 1.32 3.09 -1.96
CA VAL A 34 -0.10 2.96 -2.25
C VAL A 34 -0.49 1.49 -2.11
N VAL A 35 -1.32 1.20 -1.10
CA VAL A 35 -1.82 -0.14 -0.77
C VAL A 35 -3.12 -0.37 -1.54
N ASN A 36 -3.09 -1.24 -2.54
CA ASN A 36 -4.26 -1.59 -3.33
C ASN A 36 -4.67 -3.05 -3.07
N ALA A 37 -5.88 -3.23 -2.54
CA ALA A 37 -6.46 -4.54 -2.29
C ALA A 37 -7.99 -4.42 -2.24
N PRO A 38 -8.72 -5.48 -2.57
CA PRO A 38 -10.17 -5.45 -2.54
C PRO A 38 -10.73 -5.35 -1.12
N GLY A 39 -11.87 -4.67 -1.00
CA GLY A 39 -12.60 -4.50 0.25
C GLY A 39 -11.81 -3.78 1.34
N ARG A 40 -11.97 -4.18 2.60
CA ARG A 40 -11.41 -3.45 3.75
C ARG A 40 -9.93 -3.73 4.02
N THR A 41 -9.32 -4.67 3.31
CA THR A 41 -7.94 -5.12 3.58
C THR A 41 -6.91 -4.05 3.27
N ALA A 42 -7.15 -3.20 2.26
CA ALA A 42 -6.27 -2.08 1.94
C ALA A 42 -6.10 -1.10 3.11
N LYS A 43 -7.22 -0.77 3.79
CA LYS A 43 -7.19 0.13 4.95
C LYS A 43 -6.39 -0.48 6.11
N ALA A 44 -6.63 -1.75 6.43
CA ALA A 44 -5.93 -2.43 7.52
C ALA A 44 -4.40 -2.47 7.30
N VAL A 45 -3.95 -2.83 6.09
CA VAL A 45 -2.52 -2.88 5.76
C VAL A 45 -1.91 -1.47 5.71
N THR A 46 -2.68 -0.46 5.31
CA THR A 46 -2.23 0.94 5.37
C THR A 46 -2.02 1.42 6.81
N GLU A 47 -2.93 1.09 7.72
CA GLU A 47 -2.81 1.42 9.15
C GLU A 47 -1.60 0.71 9.77
N GLU A 48 -1.39 -0.56 9.41
CA GLU A 48 -0.22 -1.32 9.85
C GLU A 48 1.10 -0.72 9.32
N ASN A 49 1.19 -0.36 8.04
CA ASN A 49 2.38 0.28 7.48
C ASN A 49 2.73 1.57 8.24
N ARG A 50 1.73 2.40 8.54
CA ARG A 50 1.93 3.65 9.30
C ARG A 50 2.33 3.39 10.75
N ALA A 51 1.76 2.37 11.38
CA ALA A 51 2.18 1.95 12.73
C ALA A 51 3.66 1.53 12.77
N ASN A 52 4.18 1.00 11.66
CA ASN A 52 5.59 0.64 11.49
C ASN A 52 6.48 1.84 11.05
N GLY A 53 5.97 3.07 11.07
CA GLY A 53 6.72 4.28 10.73
C GLY A 53 6.78 4.60 9.22
N GLY A 54 6.01 3.90 8.40
CA GLY A 54 5.91 4.16 6.96
C GLY A 54 4.95 5.29 6.58
N THR A 55 5.07 5.74 5.33
CA THR A 55 4.09 6.64 4.70
C THR A 55 3.28 5.87 3.68
N ALA A 56 2.04 5.51 4.02
CA ALA A 56 1.15 4.78 3.12
C ALA A 56 -0.19 5.46 2.89
N ALA A 57 -0.87 5.12 1.81
CA ALA A 57 -2.25 5.47 1.50
C ALA A 57 -3.00 4.26 0.90
N ALA A 58 -4.27 4.10 1.25
CA ALA A 58 -5.12 3.08 0.65
C ALA A 58 -5.59 3.57 -0.73
N GLY A 59 -5.35 2.77 -1.77
CA GLY A 59 -5.85 3.02 -3.12
C GLY A 59 -7.32 2.58 -3.30
N PRO A 60 -8.00 3.07 -4.34
CA PRO A 60 -9.37 2.64 -4.66
C PRO A 60 -9.42 1.15 -5.03
N ASP A 61 -10.54 0.48 -4.73
CA ASP A 61 -10.76 -0.93 -5.07
C ASP A 61 -11.11 -1.08 -6.56
N ILE A 62 -10.12 -1.47 -7.37
CA ILE A 62 -10.27 -1.69 -8.81
C ILE A 62 -10.92 -3.04 -9.16
N GLY A 63 -10.95 -4.00 -8.22
CA GLY A 63 -11.52 -5.32 -8.46
C GLY A 63 -13.05 -5.30 -8.49
N SER A 64 -13.65 -4.33 -7.80
CA SER A 64 -15.11 -4.14 -7.76
C SER A 64 -15.73 -3.72 -9.10
N GLU A 65 -14.99 -2.97 -9.93
CA GLU A 65 -15.41 -2.59 -11.29
C GLU A 65 -15.17 -3.69 -12.33
N GLY A 66 -14.16 -4.54 -12.12
CA GLY A 66 -13.81 -5.65 -13.03
C GLY A 66 -14.58 -6.96 -12.78
N ALA A 67 -15.35 -7.06 -11.69
CA ALA A 67 -16.14 -8.25 -11.34
C ALA A 67 -17.51 -8.32 -12.02
N ALA A 68 -17.78 -7.46 -13.01
CA ALA A 68 -18.96 -7.58 -13.87
C ALA A 68 -18.79 -8.75 -14.84
N THR A 69 -19.24 -9.94 -14.42
CA THR A 69 -19.52 -11.10 -15.29
C THR A 69 -20.72 -11.86 -14.74
#